data_AF-A0A9E2B6S7-F1
#
_entry.id   AF-A0A9E2B6S7-F1
#
_cell.length_a   1.000
_cell.length_b   1.000
_cell.length_c   1.000
_cell.angle_alpha   90.00
_cell.angle_beta   90.00
_cell.angle_gamma   90.00
#
_symmetry.space_group_name_H-M   'P 1'
#
loop_
_entity.id
_entity.type
_entity.pdbx_description
1 polymer ?
#
loop_
_entity_poly.entity_id
_entity_poly.type
_entity_poly.pdbx_seq_one_letter_code
_entity_poly.pdbx_strand_id
1 'polypeptide(L)'
;EPRAADDAAAAAWVAVDALPPLAFDHDEVIQVALASLRQRIEISDIAMGFMSERFTISDVQKAYEVIMGDQLDADVFRDWLLGQGWLEQTGDYSEPE
;
A
#
# COMPACT_ATOMS: atom_id res chain seq x y z
N GLU A 1 -8.87 -17.34 -25.81
CA GLU A 1 -8.56 -16.77 -24.48
C GLU A 1 -7.11 -17.05 -24.14
N PRO A 2 -6.34 -16.08 -23.62
CA PRO A 2 -4.98 -16.37 -23.15
C PRO A 2 -5.08 -17.33 -21.96
N ARG A 3 -4.33 -18.43 -22.02
CA ARG A 3 -4.23 -19.42 -20.95
C ARG A 3 -2.86 -19.25 -20.33
N ALA A 4 -2.82 -18.99 -19.02
CA ALA A 4 -1.57 -18.99 -18.26
C ALA A 4 -0.80 -20.28 -18.54
N ALA A 5 0.50 -20.17 -18.83
CA ALA A 5 1.40 -21.32 -18.87
C ALA A 5 1.65 -21.83 -17.44
N ASP A 6 2.36 -22.95 -17.32
CA ASP A 6 2.53 -23.70 -16.07
C ASP A 6 3.14 -22.85 -14.92
N ASP A 7 3.93 -21.83 -15.24
CA ASP A 7 4.58 -20.90 -14.32
C ASP A 7 3.61 -19.85 -13.74
N ALA A 8 2.75 -19.29 -14.57
CA ALA A 8 1.74 -18.33 -14.17
C ALA A 8 0.63 -18.97 -13.30
N ALA A 9 0.43 -20.29 -13.41
CA ALA A 9 -0.48 -21.03 -12.53
C ALA A 9 0.02 -21.12 -11.07
N ALA A 10 1.34 -20.99 -10.85
CA ALA A 10 1.96 -21.05 -9.52
C ALA A 10 2.19 -19.67 -8.89
N ALA A 11 1.86 -18.57 -9.59
CA ALA A 11 2.01 -17.23 -9.07
C ALA A 11 1.04 -16.99 -7.90
N ALA A 12 1.56 -16.40 -6.81
CA ALA A 12 0.80 -16.14 -5.61
C ALA A 12 1.22 -14.79 -5.00
N TRP A 13 0.27 -14.15 -4.32
CA TRP A 13 0.58 -13.07 -3.39
C TRP A 13 1.24 -13.65 -2.14
N VAL A 14 2.45 -13.21 -1.85
CA VAL A 14 3.19 -13.56 -0.65
C VAL A 14 3.53 -12.28 0.08
N ALA A 15 3.36 -12.28 1.40
CA ALA A 15 3.72 -11.12 2.21
C ALA A 15 5.23 -10.86 2.11
N VAL A 16 5.61 -9.58 1.95
CA VAL A 16 7.00 -9.19 1.70
C VAL A 16 7.94 -9.53 2.86
N ASP A 17 7.39 -9.67 4.07
CA ASP A 17 8.06 -10.09 5.30
C ASP A 17 8.13 -11.62 5.47
N ALA A 18 7.49 -12.38 4.58
CA ALA A 18 7.41 -13.84 4.62
C ALA A 18 7.80 -14.48 3.28
N LEU A 19 8.67 -13.84 2.50
CA LEU A 19 9.11 -14.34 1.20
C LEU A 19 9.91 -15.65 1.34
N PRO A 20 9.66 -16.65 0.48
CA PRO A 20 10.52 -17.82 0.38
C PRO A 20 11.88 -17.43 -0.23
N PRO A 21 12.88 -18.33 -0.21
CA PRO A 21 14.12 -18.12 -0.96
C PRO A 21 13.83 -17.81 -2.43
N LEU A 22 14.34 -16.68 -2.91
CA LEU A 22 14.12 -16.23 -4.28
C LEU A 22 15.30 -16.61 -5.18
N ALA A 23 15.04 -16.61 -6.49
CA ALA A 23 16.08 -16.90 -7.48
C ALA A 23 17.06 -15.72 -7.59
N PHE A 24 18.33 -16.04 -7.86
CA PHE A 24 19.39 -15.05 -8.14
C PHE A 24 19.54 -14.01 -7.03
N ASP A 25 19.46 -12.73 -7.38
CA ASP A 25 19.58 -11.54 -6.54
C ASP A 25 18.22 -10.87 -6.27
N HIS A 26 17.11 -11.59 -6.47
CA HIS A 26 15.77 -11.02 -6.33
C HIS A 26 15.48 -10.50 -4.91
N ASP A 27 16.12 -11.06 -3.88
CA ASP A 27 16.05 -10.52 -2.52
C ASP A 27 16.58 -9.07 -2.45
N GLU A 28 17.68 -8.77 -3.14
CA GLU A 28 18.27 -7.42 -3.21
C GLU A 28 17.36 -6.47 -3.99
N VAL A 29 16.82 -6.93 -5.13
CA VAL A 29 15.89 -6.15 -5.95
C VAL A 29 14.66 -5.73 -5.15
N ILE A 30 14.07 -6.65 -4.38
CA ILE A 30 12.89 -6.36 -3.54
C ILE A 30 13.26 -5.39 -2.42
N GLN A 31 14.41 -5.55 -1.77
CA GLN A 31 14.86 -4.64 -0.72
C GLN A 31 15.03 -3.20 -1.25
N VAL A 32 15.65 -3.03 -2.42
CA VAL A 32 15.82 -1.71 -3.06
C VAL A 32 14.47 -1.11 -3.45
N ALA A 33 13.56 -1.92 -4.01
CA ALA A 33 12.22 -1.48 -4.39
C ALA A 33 11.41 -1.04 -3.16
N LEU A 34 11.46 -1.80 -2.07
CA LEU A 34 10.76 -1.48 -0.82
C LEU A 34 11.32 -0.20 -0.17
N ALA A 35 12.64 -0.04 -0.14
CA ALA A 35 13.27 1.19 0.36
C ALA A 35 12.86 2.41 -0.47
N SER A 36 12.84 2.26 -1.80
CA SER A 36 12.41 3.32 -2.72
C SER A 36 10.93 3.67 -2.56
N LEU A 37 10.07 2.67 -2.34
CA LEU A 37 8.65 2.87 -2.07
C LEU A 37 8.44 3.65 -0.76
N ARG A 38 9.14 3.26 0.31
CA ARG A 38 9.10 3.94 1.61
C ARG A 38 9.56 5.40 1.53
N GLN A 39 10.59 5.69 0.76
CA GLN A 39 11.04 7.06 0.56
C GLN A 39 10.01 7.92 -0.18
N ARG A 40 9.28 7.34 -1.13
CA ARG A 40 8.33 8.07 -1.97
C ARG A 40 7.00 8.31 -1.27
N ILE A 41 6.55 7.37 -0.44
CA ILE A 41 5.21 7.45 0.16
C ILE A 41 5.07 8.62 1.13
N GLU A 42 6.15 9.04 1.80
CA GLU A 42 6.15 10.18 2.74
C GLU A 42 5.60 11.48 2.12
N ILE A 43 5.70 11.64 0.80
CA ILE A 43 5.36 12.88 0.09
C ILE A 43 4.43 12.69 -1.11
N SER A 44 3.81 11.51 -1.26
CA SER A 44 3.02 11.20 -2.46
C SER A 44 1.68 10.54 -2.17
N ASP A 45 0.81 10.58 -3.16
CA ASP A 45 -0.53 10.00 -3.19
C ASP A 45 -0.55 8.50 -3.54
N ILE A 46 0.62 7.84 -3.63
CA ILE A 46 0.77 6.47 -4.15
C ILE A 46 -0.16 5.48 -3.44
N ALA A 47 -0.38 5.64 -2.13
CA ALA A 47 -1.23 4.74 -1.36
C ALA A 47 -2.70 4.75 -1.83
N MET A 48 -3.20 5.88 -2.35
CA MET A 48 -4.56 5.98 -2.89
C MET A 48 -4.74 5.16 -4.17
N GLY A 49 -3.66 4.90 -4.92
CA GLY A 49 -3.71 4.04 -6.10
C GLY A 49 -4.04 2.58 -5.80
N PHE A 50 -3.93 2.14 -4.54
CA PHE A 50 -4.32 0.81 -4.09
C PHE A 50 -5.74 0.74 -3.53
N MET A 51 -6.40 1.90 -3.35
CA MET A 51 -7.73 1.98 -2.74
C MET A 51 -8.84 1.78 -3.78
N SER A 52 -10.02 1.42 -3.31
CA SER A 52 -11.25 1.49 -4.09
C SER A 52 -11.62 2.95 -4.42
N GLU A 53 -12.61 3.19 -5.27
CA GLU A 53 -13.08 4.56 -5.61
C GLU A 53 -13.56 5.33 -4.37
N ARG A 54 -14.03 4.62 -3.35
CA ARG A 54 -14.39 5.17 -2.03
C ARG A 54 -13.60 4.41 -0.97
N PHE A 55 -13.03 5.16 -0.04
CA PHE A 55 -12.25 4.63 1.08
C PHE A 55 -12.38 5.58 2.27
N THR A 56 -12.06 5.07 3.44
CA THR A 56 -12.00 5.83 4.69
C THR A 56 -10.60 6.41 4.89
N ILE A 57 -10.49 7.44 5.75
CA ILE A 57 -9.18 7.96 6.17
C ILE A 57 -8.34 6.87 6.86
N SER A 58 -9.00 5.98 7.62
CA SER A 58 -8.36 4.82 8.25
C SER A 58 -7.79 3.82 7.25
N ASP A 59 -8.41 3.62 6.09
CA ASP A 59 -7.87 2.74 5.04
C ASP A 59 -6.56 3.28 4.49
N VAL A 60 -6.52 4.59 4.22
CA VAL A 60 -5.30 5.26 3.75
C VAL A 60 -4.24 5.21 4.84
N GLN A 61 -4.57 5.52 6.09
CA GLN A 61 -3.63 5.44 7.21
C GLN A 61 -2.98 4.06 7.30
N LYS A 62 -3.81 3.00 7.29
CA LYS A 62 -3.33 1.61 7.37
C LYS A 62 -2.39 1.27 6.22
N ALA A 63 -2.65 1.75 5.02
CA ALA A 63 -1.76 1.54 3.88
C ALA A 63 -0.41 2.23 4.05
N TYR A 64 -0.38 3.47 4.56
CA TYR A 64 0.87 4.17 4.87
C TYR A 64 1.65 3.43 5.96
N GLU A 65 0.98 3.03 7.04
CA GLU A 65 1.61 2.29 8.14
C GLU A 65 2.23 0.97 7.68
N VAL A 66 1.52 0.20 6.85
CA VAL A 66 2.02 -1.07 6.28
C VAL A 66 3.25 -0.83 5.40
N ILE A 67 3.23 0.20 4.56
CA ILE A 67 4.34 0.49 3.65
C ILE A 67 5.56 1.02 4.42
N MET A 68 5.35 1.99 5.32
CA MET A 68 6.40 2.58 6.16
C MET A 68 6.96 1.58 7.16
N GLY A 69 6.13 0.64 7.63
CA GLY A 69 6.47 -0.30 8.70
C GLY A 69 6.47 0.36 10.09
N ASP A 70 5.69 1.43 10.28
CA ASP A 70 5.58 2.18 11.53
C ASP A 70 4.12 2.59 11.78
N GLN A 71 3.76 2.88 13.03
CA GLN A 71 2.42 3.36 13.39
C GLN A 71 2.33 4.88 13.28
N LEU A 72 1.22 5.37 12.77
CA LEU A 72 0.95 6.80 12.65
C LEU A 72 -0.05 7.23 13.71
N ASP A 73 0.14 8.45 14.23
CA ASP A 73 -0.87 9.08 15.05
C ASP A 73 -2.09 9.44 14.18
N ALA A 74 -3.26 8.95 14.56
CA ALA A 74 -4.46 9.06 13.73
C ALA A 74 -4.93 10.51 13.55
N ASP A 75 -4.81 11.35 14.58
CA ASP A 75 -5.25 12.74 14.53
C ASP A 75 -4.28 13.56 13.67
N VAL A 76 -2.97 13.40 13.88
CA VAL A 76 -1.93 14.06 13.08
C VAL A 76 -2.01 13.64 11.61
N PHE A 77 -2.18 12.35 11.35
CA PHE A 77 -2.28 11.83 9.99
C PHE A 77 -3.52 12.37 9.27
N ARG A 78 -4.67 12.40 9.97
CA ARG A 78 -5.90 12.96 9.43
C ARG A 78 -5.74 14.42 9.04
N ASP A 79 -5.21 15.24 9.93
CA ASP A 79 -4.99 16.67 9.67
C ASP A 79 -4.02 16.87 8.50
N TRP A 80 -2.93 16.10 8.45
CA TRP A 80 -1.97 16.12 7.35
C TRP A 80 -2.61 15.75 6.01
N LEU A 81 -3.37 14.65 5.96
CA LEU A 81 -3.97 14.11 4.74
C LEU A 81 -5.03 15.07 4.18
N LEU A 82 -5.90 15.60 5.05
CA LEU A 82 -6.88 16.61 4.66
C LEU A 82 -6.21 17.90 4.17
N GLY A 83 -5.07 18.26 4.76
CA GLY A 83 -4.25 19.40 4.34
C GLY A 83 -3.64 19.26 2.93
N GLN A 84 -3.50 18.05 2.40
CA GLN A 84 -2.95 17.83 1.05
C GLN A 84 -3.90 18.24 -0.07
N GLY A 85 -5.22 18.25 0.18
CA GLY A 85 -6.22 18.55 -0.84
C GLY A 85 -6.39 17.47 -1.91
N TRP A 86 -5.91 16.24 -1.64
CA TRP A 86 -6.04 15.10 -2.57
C TRP A 86 -7.43 14.45 -2.56
N LEU A 87 -8.23 14.72 -1.53
CA LEU A 87 -9.47 14.01 -1.26
C LEU A 87 -10.69 14.91 -1.45
N GLU A 88 -11.77 14.30 -1.97
CA GLU A 88 -13.11 14.87 -1.99
C GLU A 88 -13.99 14.13 -0.97
N GLN A 89 -14.70 14.86 -0.13
CA GLN A 89 -15.64 14.24 0.82
C GLN A 89 -16.89 13.78 0.10
N THR A 90 -17.25 12.50 0.28
CA THR A 90 -18.45 11.92 -0.32
C THR A 90 -19.73 12.26 0.43
N GLY A 91 -19.64 12.56 1.73
CA GLY A 91 -20.80 12.72 2.63
C GLY A 91 -21.39 11.41 3.16
N ASP A 92 -20.83 10.27 2.73
CA ASP A 92 -21.22 8.94 3.19
C ASP A 92 -20.44 8.56 4.47
N TYR A 93 -20.97 7.57 5.19
CA TYR A 93 -20.29 6.95 6.34
C TYR A 93 -20.06 5.47 6.02
N SER A 94 -18.88 4.95 6.35
CA SER A 94 -18.64 3.51 6.34
C SER A 94 -19.44 2.85 7.46
N GLU A 95 -19.91 1.62 7.22
CA GLU A 95 -20.34 0.78 8.33
C GLU A 95 -19.12 0.49 9.23
N PRO A 96 -19.27 0.48 10.56
CA PRO A 96 -18.18 0.09 11.44
C PRO A 96 -17.83 -1.38 11.21
N GLU A 97 -16.54 -1.67 10.94
CA GLU A 97 -15.98 -3.03 10.93
C GLU A 97 -15.99 -3.68 12.32
#